data_AF-X0Z912-F1
#
_entry.id   AF-X0Z912-F1
#
_cell.length_a   1.000
_cell.length_b   1.000
_cell.length_c   1.000
_cell.angle_alpha   90.00
_cell.angle_beta   90.00
_cell.angle_gamma   90.00
#
_symmetry.space_group_name_H-M   'P 1'
#
loop_
_entity.id
_entity.type
_entity.pdbx_description
1 polymer ?
#
loop_
_entity_poly.entity_id
_entity_poly.type
_entity_poly.pdbx_seq_one_letter_code
_entity_poly.pdbx_strand_id
1 'polypeptide(L)'
;EKYEKLGYDVIKDGLPDLLILKDGKLEFIEVKFKFDDLNPNQIRAFRLLKKHKIPVRKERVAQIHNSPLLKRWKKEVKNSEM
;
A
#
# COMPACT_ATOMS: atom_id res chain seq x y z
N GLU A 1 -9.89 -10.65 16.20
CA GLU A 1 -10.58 -11.69 16.99
C GLU A 1 -12.09 -11.51 17.06
N LYS A 2 -12.64 -10.38 17.54
CA LYS A 2 -14.11 -10.18 17.61
C LYS A 2 -14.82 -10.40 16.26
N TYR A 3 -14.31 -9.81 15.18
CA TYR A 3 -14.93 -9.91 13.84
C TYR A 3 -14.65 -11.25 13.15
N GLU A 4 -13.47 -11.85 13.39
CA GLU A 4 -13.15 -13.19 12.87
C GLU A 4 -14.11 -14.24 13.44
N LYS A 5 -14.47 -14.14 14.74
CA LYS A 5 -15.46 -15.01 15.39
C LYS A 5 -16.88 -14.85 14.83
N LEU A 6 -17.16 -13.74 14.17
CA LEU A 6 -18.42 -13.47 13.49
C LEU A 6 -18.40 -13.89 12.01
N GLY A 7 -17.31 -14.54 11.56
CA GLY A 7 -17.18 -15.03 10.19
C GLY A 7 -16.71 -13.97 9.17
N TYR A 8 -16.29 -12.79 9.62
CA TYR A 8 -15.72 -11.79 8.72
C TYR A 8 -14.28 -12.13 8.34
N ASP A 9 -13.93 -11.89 7.08
CA ASP A 9 -12.54 -11.81 6.66
C ASP A 9 -11.93 -10.49 7.17
N VAL A 10 -10.88 -10.56 7.99
CA VAL A 10 -10.27 -9.38 8.60
C VAL A 10 -8.84 -9.21 8.12
N ILE A 11 -8.51 -8.01 7.65
CA ILE A 11 -7.14 -7.58 7.38
C ILE A 11 -6.69 -6.75 8.58
N LYS A 12 -5.81 -7.32 9.42
CA LYS A 12 -5.26 -6.63 10.60
C LYS A 12 -4.12 -5.69 10.22
N ASP A 13 -3.32 -6.11 9.24
CA ASP A 13 -2.14 -5.42 8.75
C ASP A 13 -1.84 -5.81 7.30
N GLY A 14 -0.91 -5.09 6.66
CA GLY A 14 -0.53 -5.35 5.26
C GLY A 14 -1.57 -4.89 4.24
N LEU A 15 -2.46 -3.96 4.59
CA LEU A 15 -3.32 -3.29 3.62
C LEU A 15 -2.44 -2.52 2.60
N PRO A 16 -2.81 -2.48 1.30
CA PRO A 16 -2.02 -1.77 0.30
C PRO A 16 -1.84 -0.28 0.59
N ASP A 17 -0.68 0.26 0.20
CA ASP A 17 -0.27 1.64 0.51
C ASP A 17 -1.26 2.72 0.07
N LEU A 18 -1.89 2.54 -1.10
CA LEU A 18 -2.78 3.52 -1.71
C LEU A 18 -4.15 2.92 -2.03
N LEU A 19 -5.16 3.79 -1.97
CA LEU A 19 -6.50 3.55 -2.46
C LEU A 19 -6.86 4.65 -3.45
N ILE A 20 -7.24 4.27 -4.67
CA ILE A 20 -7.74 5.20 -5.69
C ILE A 20 -9.23 4.96 -5.88
N LEU A 21 -10.00 6.05 -5.82
CA LEU A 21 -11.39 6.10 -6.23
C LEU A 21 -11.50 7.02 -7.44
N LYS A 22 -11.84 6.47 -8.60
CA LYS A 22 -12.01 7.24 -9.83
C LYS A 22 -13.23 6.74 -10.60
N ASP A 23 -14.11 7.65 -10.99
CA ASP A 23 -15.32 7.35 -11.76
C ASP A 23 -16.19 6.26 -11.08
N GLY A 24 -16.26 6.29 -9.74
CA GLY A 24 -16.99 5.30 -8.93
C GLY A 24 -16.31 3.91 -8.84
N LYS A 25 -15.14 3.73 -9.47
CA LYS A 25 -14.35 2.49 -9.38
C LYS A 25 -13.24 2.63 -8.35
N LEU A 26 -13.10 1.59 -7.54
CA LEU A 26 -12.13 1.50 -6.46
C LEU A 26 -10.99 0.55 -6.85
N GLU A 27 -9.74 0.96 -6.64
CA GLU A 27 -8.55 0.13 -6.82
C GLU A 27 -7.54 0.36 -5.68
N PHE A 28 -7.06 -0.72 -5.08
CA PHE A 28 -5.93 -0.68 -4.15
C PHE A 28 -4.59 -0.84 -4.89
N ILE A 29 -3.57 -0.10 -4.46
CA ILE A 29 -2.23 -0.17 -5.04
C ILE A 29 -1.21 -0.32 -3.92
N GLU A 30 -0.41 -1.37 -3.98
CA GLU A 30 0.81 -1.49 -3.19
C GLU A 30 1.98 -0.94 -4.01
N VAL A 31 2.72 0.00 -3.44
CA VAL A 31 3.90 0.61 -4.05
C VAL A 31 5.13 -0.08 -3.50
N LYS A 32 5.87 -0.75 -4.39
CA LYS A 32 7.12 -1.41 -4.03
C LYS A 32 8.31 -0.72 -4.68
N PHE A 33 9.40 -0.64 -3.93
CA PHE A 33 10.67 -0.29 -4.49
C PHE A 33 11.16 -1.39 -5.46
N LYS A 34 12.09 -1.04 -6.36
CA LYS A 34 12.49 -1.86 -7.54
C LYS A 34 12.64 -3.36 -7.25
N PHE A 35 13.25 -3.73 -6.13
CA PHE A 35 13.50 -5.12 -5.73
C PHE A 35 12.76 -5.53 -4.45
N ASP A 36 11.88 -4.67 -3.94
CA ASP A 36 11.05 -5.03 -2.78
C ASP A 36 9.89 -5.91 -3.24
N ASP A 37 9.59 -6.93 -2.46
CA ASP A 37 8.51 -7.87 -2.72
C ASP A 37 7.43 -7.75 -1.65
N LEU A 38 6.28 -8.38 -1.91
CA LEU A 38 5.19 -8.38 -0.95
C LEU A 38 5.61 -9.23 0.26
N ASN A 39 5.51 -8.66 1.46
CA ASN A 39 5.67 -9.43 2.67
C ASN A 39 4.48 -10.39 2.88
N PRO A 40 4.56 -11.38 3.77
CA PRO A 40 3.48 -12.36 3.95
C PRO A 40 2.11 -11.76 4.30
N ASN A 41 2.07 -10.64 5.02
CA ASN A 41 0.84 -10.01 5.48
C ASN A 41 0.16 -9.27 4.31
N GLN A 42 0.96 -8.59 3.48
CA GLN A 42 0.52 -7.98 2.22
C GLN A 42 0.01 -9.04 1.24
N ILE A 43 0.67 -10.20 1.13
CA ILE A 43 0.18 -11.31 0.31
C ILE A 43 -1.20 -11.78 0.79
N ARG A 44 -1.41 -11.89 2.12
CA ARG A 44 -2.72 -12.26 2.69
C ARG A 44 -3.78 -11.22 2.36
N ALA A 45 -3.47 -9.92 2.51
CA ALA A 45 -4.40 -8.84 2.14
C ALA A 45 -4.76 -8.88 0.66
N PHE A 46 -3.78 -9.06 -0.24
CA PHE A 46 -4.01 -9.20 -1.69
C PHE A 46 -4.96 -10.35 -2.01
N ARG A 47 -4.79 -11.50 -1.35
CA ARG A 47 -5.67 -12.66 -1.56
C ARG A 47 -7.09 -12.38 -1.09
N LEU A 48 -7.27 -11.74 0.06
CA LEU A 48 -8.59 -11.36 0.57
C LEU A 48 -9.29 -10.34 -0.33
N LEU A 49 -8.59 -9.30 -0.78
CA LEU A 49 -9.13 -8.31 -1.72
C LEU A 49 -9.57 -8.97 -3.03
N LYS A 50 -8.72 -9.85 -3.60
CA LYS A 50 -9.07 -10.61 -4.81
C LYS A 50 -10.25 -11.56 -4.60
N LYS A 51 -10.33 -12.25 -3.46
CA LYS A 51 -11.48 -13.11 -3.09
C LYS A 51 -12.79 -12.35 -3.14
N HIS A 52 -12.80 -11.10 -2.67
CA HIS A 52 -13.96 -10.20 -2.69
C HIS A 52 -14.12 -9.40 -3.99
N LYS A 53 -13.36 -9.74 -5.04
CA LYS A 53 -13.36 -9.06 -6.35
C LYS A 53 -13.04 -7.57 -6.26
N ILE A 54 -12.30 -7.16 -5.24
CA ILE A 54 -11.81 -5.79 -5.09
C ILE A 54 -10.52 -5.67 -5.91
N PRO A 55 -10.44 -4.73 -6.87
CA PRO A 55 -9.23 -4.54 -7.67
C PRO A 55 -8.03 -4.18 -6.80
N VAL A 56 -6.92 -4.89 -7.02
CA VAL A 56 -5.66 -4.65 -6.33
C VAL A 56 -4.48 -4.96 -7.25
N ARG A 57 -3.47 -4.08 -7.28
CA ARG A 57 -2.24 -4.28 -8.04
C ARG A 57 -0.99 -3.85 -7.28
N LYS A 58 0.15 -4.34 -7.74
CA LYS A 58 1.49 -3.95 -7.26
C LYS A 58 2.13 -3.06 -8.31
N GLU A 59 2.57 -1.87 -7.91
CA GLU A 59 3.29 -0.94 -8.76
C GLU A 59 4.76 -0.83 -8.31
N ARG A 60 5.70 -0.97 -9.25
CA ARG A 60 7.12 -0.81 -8.95
C ARG A 60 7.57 0.60 -9.29
N VAL A 61 8.01 1.35 -8.30
CA VAL A 61 8.62 2.66 -8.53
C VAL A 61 10.12 2.52 -8.75
N ALA A 62 10.60 3.03 -9.88
CA ALA A 62 12.03 3.23 -10.10
C ALA A 62 12.53 4.34 -9.16
N GLN A 63 13.76 4.19 -8.68
CA GLN A 63 14.38 5.14 -7.76
C GLN A 63 14.47 6.52 -8.40
N ILE A 64 13.68 7.48 -7.93
CA ILE A 64 13.72 8.86 -8.44
C ILE A 64 14.88 9.59 -7.74
N HIS A 65 16.09 9.42 -8.27
CA HIS A 65 17.31 10.00 -7.70
C HIS A 65 17.28 11.55 -7.71
N ASN A 66 16.55 12.15 -8.65
CA ASN A 66 16.52 13.58 -8.90
C ASN A 66 15.13 14.21 -8.76
N SER A 67 14.24 13.69 -7.89
CA SER A 67 12.95 14.32 -7.66
C SER A 67 13.11 15.61 -6.85
N PRO A 68 12.65 16.78 -7.34
CA PRO A 68 12.59 18.00 -6.54
C PRO A 68 11.74 17.81 -5.27
N LEU A 69 10.69 17.00 -5.33
CA LEU A 69 9.84 16.67 -4.19
C LEU A 69 10.61 15.84 -3.15
N LEU A 70 11.43 14.88 -3.57
CA LEU A 70 12.29 14.11 -2.66
C LEU A 70 13.35 14.99 -1.99
N LYS A 71 13.94 15.93 -2.73
CA LYS A 71 14.90 16.90 -2.18
C LYS A 71 14.22 17.82 -1.14
N ARG A 72 13.01 18.29 -1.43
CA ARG A 72 12.20 19.12 -0.52
C ARG A 72 11.81 18.36 0.75
N TRP A 73 11.27 17.16 0.61
CA TRP A 73 10.90 16.31 1.74
C TRP A 73 12.10 16.00 2.65
N LYS A 74 13.26 15.63 2.09
CA LYS A 74 14.50 15.40 2.87
C LYS A 74 14.94 16.63 3.66
N LYS A 75 14.72 17.84 3.13
CA LYS A 75 15.03 19.10 3.81
C LYS A 75 14.04 19.37 4.94
N GLU A 76 12.75 19.12 4.71
CA GLU A 76 11.69 19.30 5.71
C GLU A 76 11.84 18.31 6.88
N VAL A 77 12.10 17.03 6.62
CA VAL A 77 12.31 16.00 7.66
C VAL A 77 13.55 16.29 8.52
N LYS A 78 14.66 16.74 7.91
CA LYS A 78 15.87 17.14 8.67
C LYS A 78 15.63 18.30 9.63
N ASN A 79 14.72 19.21 9.27
CA ASN A 79 14.40 20.37 10.11
C ASN A 79 13.42 20.03 11.24
N SER A 80 12.69 18.92 11.17
CA SER A 80 11.77 18.47 12.23
C SER A 80 12.44 17.63 13.31
N GLU A 81 13.68 17.19 13.10
CA GLU A 81 14.49 16.44 14.08
C GLU A 81 15.46 17.35 14.88
N MET A 82 15.41 18.66 14.66
CA MET A 82 16.10 19.70 15.44
C MET A 82 15.11 20.48 16.29
#